data_AF-A0A3G2R5N2-F1
#
_entry.id   AF-A0A3G2R5N2-F1
#
_cell.length_a   1.000
_cell.length_b   1.000
_cell.length_c   1.000
_cell.angle_alpha   90.00
_cell.angle_beta   90.00
_cell.angle_gamma   90.00
#
_symmetry.space_group_name_H-M   'P 1'
#
loop_
_entity.id
_entity.type
_entity.pdbx_description
1 polymer ?
#
loop_
_entity_poly.entity_id
_entity_poly.type
_entity_poly.pdbx_seq_one_letter_code
_entity_poly.pdbx_strand_id
1 'polypeptide(L)'
;MKNYSQLIRHPGNNFLFDLIDISILGTLANMPVHFHAEGLRGTGKTTIIRAAKDILPKIERIKGCVYNCDPLNPHCPEHRNLSKKEIENLDIELIDMPFLEISPSAKKGTVIGSIDLKKIASRDNPEAALLLGTIPRAHRGIIFVDEINRIADTAPELADILLDVMGTKPGRIQIEEVGLPTVVIPVQVSIWAASNPDEEPGPLEDIRRQLSDRFDFSVNVERPLDTGVLKMILDGNNEHNYDSGMIEAKKEKFRQTQTIINDFSISDEIKAILASMYVDFGLESLRSIEAIMLGARIRGALLGKSPDIEEIIFLSRFALRHRMDAKNLNELMKYLEQKRCQAEKKSEPVVKILDPESKKTILQKTNNEKTGANARKLQDRFFNPVEKMMSYLTNKFSPSAGGKSSRPLSFDPKNIDIKAPSGKALSIKQLELKDYVKKEEELRR
;
A
#
# COMPACT_ATOMS: atom_id res chain seq x y z
N MET A 1 -4.67 -28.57 -6.14
CA MET A 1 -5.24 -27.19 -6.10
C MET A 1 -5.61 -26.83 -7.53
N LYS A 2 -6.71 -26.11 -7.80
CA LYS A 2 -7.05 -25.72 -9.18
C LYS A 2 -5.97 -24.78 -9.72
N ASN A 3 -5.54 -24.96 -10.96
CA ASN A 3 -4.64 -24.03 -11.64
C ASN A 3 -5.40 -22.73 -11.95
N TYR A 4 -4.68 -21.63 -12.12
CA TYR A 4 -5.29 -20.33 -12.46
C TYR A 4 -6.16 -20.42 -13.71
N SER A 5 -5.74 -21.24 -14.67
CA SER A 5 -6.45 -21.46 -15.93
C SER A 5 -7.82 -22.12 -15.81
N GLN A 6 -8.02 -22.88 -14.74
CA GLN A 6 -9.24 -23.64 -14.49
C GLN A 6 -10.25 -22.81 -13.67
N LEU A 7 -9.89 -21.57 -13.31
CA LEU A 7 -10.76 -20.71 -12.52
C LEU A 7 -11.80 -20.04 -13.41
N ILE A 8 -13.05 -20.12 -12.97
CA ILE A 8 -14.17 -19.50 -13.64
C ILE A 8 -14.39 -18.10 -13.07
N ARG A 9 -14.39 -17.12 -13.98
CA ARG A 9 -14.73 -15.74 -13.68
C ARG A 9 -16.24 -15.56 -13.75
N HIS A 10 -16.79 -14.91 -12.75
CA HIS A 10 -18.20 -14.54 -12.71
C HIS A 10 -18.35 -13.19 -12.01
N PRO A 11 -19.53 -12.54 -12.06
CA PRO A 11 -19.70 -11.19 -11.52
C PRO A 11 -19.26 -11.04 -10.05
N GLY A 12 -19.55 -12.03 -9.22
CA GLY A 12 -19.16 -12.06 -7.81
C GLY A 12 -17.66 -12.22 -7.50
N ASN A 13 -16.81 -12.57 -8.46
CA ASN A 13 -15.36 -12.74 -8.22
C ASN A 13 -14.44 -11.99 -9.20
N ASN A 14 -14.99 -11.40 -10.27
CA ASN A 14 -14.18 -10.79 -11.33
C ASN A 14 -13.27 -9.66 -10.81
N PHE A 15 -13.76 -8.85 -9.88
CA PHE A 15 -12.98 -7.75 -9.30
C PHE A 15 -11.76 -8.21 -8.50
N LEU A 16 -11.80 -9.42 -7.90
CA LEU A 16 -10.63 -9.99 -7.24
C LEU A 16 -9.50 -10.26 -8.26
N PHE A 17 -9.83 -10.74 -9.46
CA PHE A 17 -8.84 -10.95 -10.51
C PHE A 17 -8.20 -9.63 -10.97
N ASP A 18 -9.01 -8.58 -11.12
CA ASP A 18 -8.51 -7.24 -11.48
C ASP A 18 -7.53 -6.69 -10.42
N LEU A 19 -7.85 -6.83 -9.13
CA LEU A 19 -6.98 -6.37 -8.05
C LEU A 19 -5.71 -7.22 -7.92
N ILE A 20 -5.79 -8.52 -8.19
CA ILE A 20 -4.61 -9.39 -8.28
C ILE A 20 -3.68 -8.89 -9.39
N ASP A 21 -4.21 -8.60 -10.58
CA ASP A 21 -3.41 -8.12 -11.71
C ASP A 21 -2.75 -6.75 -11.40
N ILE A 22 -3.50 -5.83 -10.78
CA ILE A 22 -2.98 -4.55 -10.29
C ILE A 22 -1.86 -4.78 -9.26
N SER A 23 -2.05 -5.67 -8.30
CA SER A 23 -1.06 -5.87 -7.25
C SER A 23 0.21 -6.55 -7.75
N ILE A 24 0.11 -7.53 -8.65
CA ILE A 24 1.27 -8.19 -9.28
C ILE A 24 2.13 -7.16 -10.03
N LEU A 25 1.50 -6.35 -10.90
CA LEU A 25 2.23 -5.31 -11.63
C LEU A 25 2.80 -4.25 -10.67
N GLY A 26 2.05 -3.85 -9.64
CA GLY A 26 2.52 -2.94 -8.61
C GLY A 26 3.78 -3.45 -7.92
N THR A 27 3.79 -4.71 -7.45
CA THR A 27 4.97 -5.32 -6.83
C THR A 27 6.16 -5.34 -7.78
N LEU A 28 5.93 -5.73 -9.04
CA LEU A 28 6.97 -5.79 -10.06
C LEU A 28 7.55 -4.40 -10.35
N ALA A 29 6.72 -3.36 -10.37
CA ALA A 29 7.10 -1.97 -10.61
C ALA A 29 7.62 -1.22 -9.37
N ASN A 30 7.91 -1.93 -8.27
CA ASN A 30 8.35 -1.33 -7.00
C ASN A 30 7.32 -0.41 -6.31
N MET A 31 6.03 -0.64 -6.57
CA MET A 31 4.91 0.10 -6.01
C MET A 31 3.91 -0.88 -5.38
N PRO A 32 4.20 -1.47 -4.21
CA PRO A 32 3.37 -2.53 -3.63
C PRO A 32 1.93 -2.05 -3.36
N VAL A 33 0.99 -2.94 -3.66
CA VAL A 33 -0.45 -2.72 -3.48
C VAL A 33 -0.98 -3.81 -2.57
N HIS A 34 -1.52 -3.41 -1.43
CA HIS A 34 -2.13 -4.32 -0.47
C HIS A 34 -3.63 -4.40 -0.73
N PHE A 35 -4.19 -5.59 -0.77
CA PHE A 35 -5.64 -5.74 -0.85
C PHE A 35 -6.15 -6.80 0.12
N HIS A 36 -7.42 -6.65 0.48
CA HIS A 36 -8.15 -7.54 1.35
C HIS A 36 -9.39 -8.07 0.64
N ALA A 37 -9.50 -9.39 0.52
CA ALA A 37 -10.64 -10.08 -0.06
C ALA A 37 -11.55 -10.62 1.05
N GLU A 38 -12.74 -10.05 1.16
CA GLU A 38 -13.78 -10.46 2.11
C GLU A 38 -14.83 -11.31 1.42
N GLY A 39 -15.51 -12.15 2.19
CA GLY A 39 -16.72 -12.83 1.74
C GLY A 39 -16.96 -14.13 2.50
N LEU A 40 -18.10 -14.75 2.25
CA LEU A 40 -18.53 -15.95 2.99
C LEU A 40 -17.64 -17.18 2.74
N ARG A 41 -17.74 -18.18 3.62
CA ARG A 41 -17.21 -19.53 3.36
C ARG A 41 -17.70 -20.05 2.00
N GLY A 42 -16.78 -20.68 1.27
CA GLY A 42 -17.07 -21.31 -0.02
C GLY A 42 -17.13 -20.37 -1.22
N THR A 43 -16.79 -19.07 -1.09
CA THR A 43 -16.73 -18.15 -2.24
C THR A 43 -15.46 -18.27 -3.10
N GLY A 44 -14.54 -19.18 -2.74
CA GLY A 44 -13.35 -19.48 -3.55
C GLY A 44 -12.20 -18.47 -3.46
N LYS A 45 -12.25 -17.49 -2.54
CA LYS A 45 -11.21 -16.45 -2.34
C LYS A 45 -9.80 -17.01 -2.27
N THR A 46 -9.57 -17.94 -1.35
CA THR A 46 -8.26 -18.55 -1.10
C THR A 46 -7.79 -19.39 -2.28
N THR A 47 -8.71 -20.05 -2.98
CA THR A 47 -8.42 -20.79 -4.21
C THR A 47 -7.93 -19.85 -5.32
N ILE A 48 -8.61 -18.72 -5.53
CA ILE A 48 -8.23 -17.72 -6.56
C ILE A 48 -6.86 -17.12 -6.23
N ILE A 49 -6.67 -16.68 -4.99
CA ILE A 49 -5.41 -16.07 -4.55
C ILE A 49 -4.24 -17.05 -4.67
N ARG A 50 -4.38 -18.29 -4.19
CA ARG A 50 -3.30 -19.28 -4.26
C ARG A 50 -2.98 -19.70 -5.69
N ALA A 51 -3.98 -19.76 -6.57
CA ALA A 51 -3.78 -20.06 -7.98
C ALA A 51 -3.05 -18.93 -8.73
N ALA A 52 -3.13 -17.68 -8.26
CA ALA A 52 -2.41 -16.57 -8.88
C ALA A 52 -0.88 -16.74 -8.88
N LYS A 53 -0.33 -17.67 -8.09
CA LYS A 53 1.07 -18.15 -8.21
C LYS A 53 1.45 -18.48 -9.66
N ASP A 54 0.52 -19.05 -10.42
CA ASP A 54 0.76 -19.51 -11.79
C ASP A 54 1.04 -18.35 -12.77
N ILE A 55 0.51 -17.14 -12.49
CA ILE A 55 0.62 -15.96 -13.36
C ILE A 55 1.70 -14.97 -12.91
N LEU A 56 2.46 -15.30 -11.86
CA LEU A 56 3.52 -14.43 -11.37
C LEU A 56 4.69 -14.36 -12.36
N PRO A 57 5.20 -13.17 -12.69
CA PRO A 57 6.35 -13.00 -13.55
C PRO A 57 7.64 -13.41 -12.83
N LYS A 58 8.68 -13.79 -13.58
CA LYS A 58 10.02 -13.99 -12.99
C LYS A 58 10.70 -12.66 -12.71
N ILE A 59 11.49 -12.61 -11.65
CA ILE A 59 12.34 -11.49 -11.25
C ILE A 59 13.81 -11.91 -11.28
N GLU A 60 14.69 -10.95 -11.55
CA GLU A 60 16.14 -11.14 -11.45
C GLU A 60 16.60 -10.92 -10.01
N ARG A 61 17.50 -11.78 -9.52
CA ARG A 61 18.17 -11.60 -8.24
C ARG A 61 19.64 -11.99 -8.31
N ILE A 62 20.44 -11.46 -7.38
CA ILE A 62 21.80 -11.95 -7.13
C ILE A 62 21.72 -13.43 -6.73
N LYS A 63 22.49 -14.29 -7.41
CA LYS A 63 22.44 -15.74 -7.26
C LYS A 63 22.72 -16.17 -5.82
N GLY A 64 21.81 -16.96 -5.25
CA GLY A 64 21.93 -17.46 -3.88
C GLY A 64 21.57 -16.46 -2.78
N CYS A 65 21.20 -15.22 -3.11
CA CYS A 65 20.79 -14.24 -2.11
C CYS A 65 19.44 -14.61 -1.48
N VAL A 66 19.44 -14.87 -0.17
CA VAL A 66 18.24 -15.23 0.61
C VAL A 66 17.23 -14.10 0.78
N TYR A 67 17.65 -12.85 0.55
CA TYR A 67 16.82 -11.65 0.60
C TYR A 67 16.21 -11.26 -0.76
N ASN A 68 16.53 -11.98 -1.84
CA ASN A 68 16.12 -11.63 -3.22
C ASN A 68 16.57 -10.22 -3.66
N CYS A 69 17.82 -9.86 -3.33
CA CYS A 69 18.40 -8.58 -3.69
C CYS A 69 18.38 -8.34 -5.21
N ASP A 70 17.89 -7.15 -5.60
CA ASP A 70 17.93 -6.65 -6.98
C ASP A 70 19.39 -6.31 -7.34
N PRO A 71 19.94 -6.82 -8.47
CA PRO A 71 21.29 -6.46 -8.91
C PRO A 71 21.50 -4.95 -9.10
N LEU A 72 20.46 -4.21 -9.49
CA LEU A 72 20.54 -2.77 -9.71
C LEU A 72 20.43 -1.95 -8.41
N ASN A 73 19.79 -2.50 -7.38
CA ASN A 73 19.57 -1.83 -6.11
C ASN A 73 19.57 -2.84 -4.94
N PRO A 74 20.74 -3.37 -4.55
CA PRO A 74 20.83 -4.34 -3.47
C PRO A 74 20.50 -3.69 -2.12
N HIS A 75 19.60 -4.31 -1.36
CA HIS A 75 19.12 -3.76 -0.07
C HIS A 75 19.65 -4.52 1.16
N CYS A 76 20.05 -5.77 0.97
CA CYS A 76 20.38 -6.70 2.04
C CYS A 76 21.73 -6.37 2.69
N PRO A 77 21.93 -6.72 3.98
CA PRO A 77 23.18 -6.43 4.69
C PRO A 77 24.46 -6.90 3.98
N GLU A 78 24.38 -8.01 3.25
CA GLU A 78 25.50 -8.62 2.51
C GLU A 78 25.88 -7.83 1.24
N HIS A 79 24.91 -7.28 0.52
CA HIS A 79 25.13 -6.70 -0.80
C HIS A 79 25.01 -5.17 -0.85
N ARG A 80 24.36 -4.53 0.14
CA ARG A 80 24.10 -3.08 0.16
C ARG A 80 25.36 -2.19 0.14
N ASN A 81 26.48 -2.73 0.60
CA ASN A 81 27.76 -2.01 0.69
C ASN A 81 28.73 -2.37 -0.44
N LEU A 82 28.36 -3.29 -1.34
CA LEU A 82 29.20 -3.66 -2.47
C LEU A 82 29.18 -2.57 -3.53
N SER A 83 30.31 -2.36 -4.18
CA SER A 83 30.41 -1.50 -5.35
C SER A 83 29.75 -2.14 -6.57
N LYS A 84 29.37 -1.33 -7.57
CA LYS A 84 28.75 -1.83 -8.82
C LYS A 84 29.61 -2.88 -9.52
N LYS A 85 30.94 -2.71 -9.52
CA LYS A 85 31.88 -3.67 -10.12
C LYS A 85 31.89 -5.01 -9.39
N GLU A 86 31.75 -5.00 -8.07
CA GLU A 86 31.67 -6.23 -7.29
C GLU A 86 30.36 -6.97 -7.53
N ILE A 87 29.24 -6.24 -7.67
CA ILE A 87 27.94 -6.82 -8.00
C ILE A 87 27.92 -7.38 -9.43
N GLU A 88 28.53 -6.70 -10.39
CA GLU A 88 28.67 -7.18 -11.78
C GLU A 88 29.49 -8.49 -11.87
N ASN A 89 30.38 -8.75 -10.90
CA ASN A 89 31.11 -10.01 -10.81
C ASN A 89 30.28 -11.15 -10.18
N LEU A 90 29.13 -10.85 -9.57
CA LEU A 90 28.23 -11.86 -9.02
C LEU A 90 27.31 -12.37 -10.12
N ASP A 91 27.07 -13.68 -10.13
CA ASP A 91 26.08 -14.28 -11.01
C ASP A 91 24.67 -13.77 -10.68
N ILE A 92 23.85 -13.58 -11.71
CA ILE A 92 22.42 -13.26 -11.60
C ILE A 92 21.61 -14.51 -11.97
N GLU A 93 20.50 -14.74 -11.28
CA GLU A 93 19.55 -15.78 -11.61
C GLU A 93 18.12 -15.23 -11.75
N LEU A 94 17.33 -15.89 -12.61
CA LEU A 94 15.90 -15.63 -12.78
C LEU A 94 15.10 -16.61 -11.92
N ILE A 95 14.35 -16.07 -10.96
CA ILE A 95 13.44 -16.84 -10.11
C ILE A 95 12.00 -16.41 -10.34
N ASP A 96 11.04 -17.29 -10.05
CA ASP A 96 9.64 -16.85 -9.96
C ASP A 96 9.51 -15.82 -8.83
N MET A 97 8.68 -14.79 -9.04
CA MET A 97 8.39 -13.81 -7.99
C MET A 97 7.94 -14.53 -6.71
N PRO A 98 8.56 -14.24 -5.54
CA PRO A 98 8.24 -14.93 -4.31
C PRO A 98 6.76 -14.80 -3.95
N PHE A 99 6.12 -15.92 -3.65
CA PHE A 99 4.80 -15.95 -3.02
C PHE A 99 4.90 -16.79 -1.76
N LEU A 100 4.79 -16.15 -0.60
CA LEU A 100 4.84 -16.84 0.69
C LEU A 100 3.55 -16.62 1.48
N GLU A 101 3.24 -17.56 2.37
CA GLU A 101 2.02 -17.53 3.18
C GLU A 101 2.38 -17.33 4.66
N ILE A 102 1.60 -16.52 5.37
CA ILE A 102 1.63 -16.43 6.83
C ILE A 102 0.41 -17.16 7.37
N SER A 103 0.65 -18.20 8.16
CA SER A 103 -0.40 -18.93 8.86
C SER A 103 -1.00 -18.08 9.98
N PRO A 104 -2.32 -18.19 10.27
CA PRO A 104 -2.92 -17.61 11.46
C PRO A 104 -2.23 -18.00 12.77
N SER A 105 -1.61 -19.18 12.82
CA SER A 105 -0.90 -19.68 13.99
C SER A 105 0.61 -19.40 13.97
N ALA A 106 1.08 -18.58 13.03
CA ALA A 106 2.49 -18.22 12.93
C ALA A 106 2.98 -17.51 14.19
N LYS A 107 4.28 -17.61 14.46
CA LYS A 107 4.94 -16.92 15.57
C LYS A 107 5.76 -15.76 15.03
N LYS A 108 5.93 -14.70 15.81
CA LYS A 108 6.77 -13.52 15.47
C LYS A 108 8.09 -13.93 14.80
N GLY A 109 8.87 -14.80 15.45
CA GLY A 109 10.16 -15.26 14.93
C GLY A 109 10.11 -15.97 13.57
N THR A 110 9.00 -16.65 13.22
CA THR A 110 8.84 -17.28 11.90
C THR A 110 8.48 -16.27 10.80
N VAL A 111 7.91 -15.12 11.17
CA VAL A 111 7.41 -14.11 10.24
C VAL A 111 8.48 -13.05 9.95
N ILE A 112 9.09 -12.47 10.98
CA ILE A 112 10.16 -11.46 10.81
C ILE A 112 11.55 -12.09 10.76
N GLY A 113 11.73 -13.23 11.41
CA GLY A 113 13.03 -13.83 11.66
C GLY A 113 13.43 -13.80 13.12
N SER A 114 14.53 -14.48 13.44
CA SER A 114 15.10 -14.52 14.77
C SER A 114 16.63 -14.56 14.68
N ILE A 115 17.31 -14.41 15.80
CA ILE A 115 18.75 -14.64 15.87
C ILE A 115 19.05 -16.13 15.60
N ASP A 116 20.11 -16.38 14.85
CA ASP A 116 20.67 -17.72 14.67
C ASP A 116 21.55 -18.08 15.87
N LEU A 117 20.93 -18.70 16.89
CA LEU A 117 21.63 -19.14 18.08
C LEU A 117 22.73 -20.16 17.80
N LYS A 118 22.62 -20.95 16.71
CA LYS A 118 23.64 -21.95 16.36
C LYS A 118 24.91 -21.28 15.87
N LYS A 119 24.77 -20.25 15.03
CA LYS A 119 25.92 -19.45 14.57
C LYS A 119 26.55 -18.64 15.68
N ILE A 120 25.74 -18.02 16.55
CA ILE A 120 26.29 -17.23 17.67
C ILE A 120 27.03 -18.12 18.67
N ALA A 121 26.48 -19.30 18.99
CA ALA A 121 27.09 -20.23 19.94
C ALA A 121 28.17 -21.14 19.33
N SER A 122 28.49 -20.96 18.04
CA SER A 122 29.53 -21.73 17.36
C SER A 122 30.89 -21.50 18.01
N ARG A 123 31.59 -22.58 18.36
CA ARG A 123 32.92 -22.50 19.00
C ARG A 123 34.02 -22.11 18.02
N ASP A 124 33.87 -22.53 16.77
CA ASP A 124 34.90 -22.36 15.74
C ASP A 124 34.77 -21.00 15.04
N ASN A 125 33.55 -20.54 14.82
CA ASN A 125 33.25 -19.25 14.16
C ASN A 125 31.96 -18.63 14.72
N PRO A 126 32.03 -17.98 15.91
CA PRO A 126 30.87 -17.31 16.50
C PRO A 126 30.51 -16.07 15.67
N GLU A 127 29.30 -16.06 15.10
CA GLU A 127 28.83 -14.98 14.23
C GLU A 127 27.40 -14.57 14.60
N ALA A 128 27.18 -13.26 14.76
CA ALA A 128 25.84 -12.69 14.89
C ALA A 128 25.12 -12.75 13.54
N ALA A 129 24.21 -13.71 13.40
CA ALA A 129 23.44 -13.93 12.18
C ALA A 129 21.94 -13.97 12.47
N LEU A 130 21.15 -13.71 11.43
CA LEU A 130 19.69 -13.75 11.49
C LEU A 130 19.17 -14.93 10.65
N LEU A 131 18.25 -15.69 11.23
CA LEU A 131 17.35 -16.58 10.50
C LEU A 131 16.20 -15.75 9.95
N LEU A 132 16.11 -15.62 8.63
CA LEU A 132 15.06 -14.82 7.99
C LEU A 132 13.69 -15.48 8.10
N GLY A 133 12.70 -14.68 8.50
CA GLY A 133 11.30 -15.07 8.49
C GLY A 133 10.65 -14.93 7.12
N THR A 134 9.34 -15.19 7.07
CA THR A 134 8.52 -15.09 5.86
C THR A 134 8.61 -13.73 5.17
N ILE A 135 8.50 -12.62 5.90
CA ILE A 135 8.43 -11.28 5.28
C ILE A 135 9.73 -10.89 4.56
N PRO A 136 10.92 -10.92 5.20
CA PRO A 136 12.16 -10.55 4.50
C PRO A 136 12.47 -11.50 3.32
N ARG A 137 12.09 -12.78 3.41
CA ARG A 137 12.23 -13.74 2.30
C ARG A 137 11.26 -13.50 1.14
N ALA A 138 10.18 -12.75 1.37
CA ALA A 138 9.21 -12.38 0.35
C ALA A 138 9.54 -11.06 -0.36
N HIS A 139 10.67 -10.41 -0.04
CA HIS A 139 11.06 -9.13 -0.67
C HIS A 139 10.97 -9.21 -2.21
N ARG A 140 10.38 -8.16 -2.83
CA ARG A 140 9.99 -8.07 -4.25
C ARG A 140 8.94 -9.11 -4.68
N GLY A 141 8.12 -9.55 -3.74
CA GLY A 141 7.09 -10.55 -3.93
C GLY A 141 5.80 -10.28 -3.15
N ILE A 142 5.04 -11.34 -2.96
CA ILE A 142 3.69 -11.32 -2.40
C ILE A 142 3.67 -12.15 -1.11
N ILE A 143 2.97 -11.62 -0.12
CA ILE A 143 2.63 -12.33 1.10
C ILE A 143 1.13 -12.51 1.17
N PHE A 144 0.68 -13.75 1.22
CA PHE A 144 -0.72 -14.07 1.44
C PHE A 144 -0.98 -14.42 2.90
N VAL A 145 -2.02 -13.80 3.46
CA VAL A 145 -2.48 -14.01 4.82
C VAL A 145 -3.92 -14.51 4.77
N ASP A 146 -4.10 -15.79 5.06
CA ASP A 146 -5.43 -16.39 5.20
C ASP A 146 -6.00 -16.03 6.58
N GLU A 147 -7.32 -15.81 6.66
CA GLU A 147 -8.02 -15.45 7.90
C GLU A 147 -7.35 -14.29 8.66
N ILE A 148 -7.10 -13.15 7.98
CA ILE A 148 -6.40 -11.99 8.57
C ILE A 148 -7.07 -11.45 9.86
N ASN A 149 -8.40 -11.57 9.95
CA ASN A 149 -9.18 -11.19 11.12
C ASN A 149 -8.81 -12.02 12.35
N ARG A 150 -8.49 -13.32 12.19
CA ARG A 150 -8.02 -14.16 13.29
C ARG A 150 -6.62 -13.79 13.75
N ILE A 151 -5.74 -13.35 12.84
CA ILE A 151 -4.43 -12.82 13.24
C ILE A 151 -4.59 -11.53 14.03
N ALA A 152 -5.47 -10.64 13.57
CA ALA A 152 -5.73 -9.37 14.24
C ALA A 152 -6.21 -9.55 15.68
N ASP A 153 -7.00 -10.60 15.94
CA ASP A 153 -7.53 -10.98 17.24
C ASP A 153 -6.53 -11.78 18.10
N THR A 154 -5.99 -12.88 17.57
CA THR A 154 -5.23 -13.86 18.37
C THR A 154 -3.72 -13.61 18.43
N ALA A 155 -3.16 -12.81 17.52
CA ALA A 155 -1.74 -12.55 17.41
C ALA A 155 -1.48 -11.05 17.19
N PRO A 156 -1.76 -10.20 18.20
CA PRO A 156 -1.71 -8.76 18.03
C PRO A 156 -0.34 -8.25 17.61
N GLU A 157 0.75 -8.91 18.01
CA GLU A 157 2.12 -8.54 17.63
C GLU A 157 2.38 -8.76 16.13
N LEU A 158 1.76 -9.78 15.52
CA LEU A 158 1.85 -9.99 14.07
C LEU A 158 1.08 -8.92 13.31
N ALA A 159 -0.08 -8.53 13.81
CA ALA A 159 -0.83 -7.42 13.23
C ALA A 159 -0.06 -6.10 13.32
N ASP A 160 0.67 -5.82 14.41
CA ASP A 160 1.57 -4.66 14.50
C ASP A 160 2.71 -4.71 13.47
N ILE A 161 3.31 -5.89 13.28
CA ILE A 161 4.33 -6.08 12.23
C ILE A 161 3.75 -5.81 10.83
N LEU A 162 2.53 -6.28 10.55
CA LEU A 162 1.87 -6.01 9.28
C LEU A 162 1.57 -4.51 9.11
N LEU A 163 1.15 -3.82 10.18
CA LEU A 163 0.95 -2.36 10.17
C LEU A 163 2.23 -1.61 9.78
N ASP A 164 3.38 -2.01 10.32
CA ASP A 164 4.68 -1.39 10.01
C ASP A 164 5.10 -1.64 8.56
N VAL A 165 4.94 -2.88 8.09
CA VAL A 165 5.32 -3.29 6.73
C VAL A 165 4.41 -2.63 5.68
N MET A 166 3.11 -2.49 5.97
CA MET A 166 2.14 -1.82 5.07
C MET A 166 2.12 -0.30 5.23
N GLY A 167 2.70 0.22 6.31
CA GLY A 167 2.63 1.63 6.66
C GLY A 167 3.41 2.53 5.70
N THR A 168 4.52 2.03 5.17
CA THR A 168 5.40 2.75 4.23
C THR A 168 5.59 1.95 2.95
N LYS A 169 5.88 2.63 1.83
CA LYS A 169 6.15 2.01 0.53
C LYS A 169 7.50 2.54 0.01
N PRO A 170 8.60 1.79 0.13
CA PRO A 170 8.72 0.42 0.66
C PRO A 170 8.52 0.36 2.18
N GLY A 171 8.09 -0.81 2.67
CA GLY A 171 7.96 -1.11 4.08
C GLY A 171 9.32 -1.33 4.75
N ARG A 172 9.33 -1.51 6.07
CA ARG A 172 10.54 -1.87 6.81
C ARG A 172 10.24 -2.85 7.94
N ILE A 173 11.22 -3.68 8.25
CA ILE A 173 11.25 -4.50 9.46
C ILE A 173 12.41 -4.01 10.33
N GLN A 174 12.14 -3.88 11.62
CA GLN A 174 13.13 -3.56 12.63
C GLN A 174 13.21 -4.73 13.62
N ILE A 175 14.40 -5.31 13.76
CA ILE A 175 14.69 -6.40 14.69
C ILE A 175 15.59 -5.84 15.79
N GLU A 176 15.10 -5.93 17.03
CA GLU A 176 15.78 -5.46 18.22
C GLU A 176 15.89 -6.61 19.23
N GLU A 177 17.12 -6.92 19.61
CA GLU A 177 17.43 -7.99 20.52
C GLU A 177 18.48 -7.53 21.52
N VAL A 178 18.35 -7.95 22.77
CA VAL A 178 19.16 -7.42 23.88
C VAL A 178 20.64 -7.72 23.64
N GLY A 179 21.48 -6.69 23.69
CA GLY A 179 22.92 -6.81 23.50
C GLY A 179 23.39 -6.90 22.05
N LEU A 180 22.49 -6.74 21.08
CA LEU A 180 22.81 -6.69 19.65
C LEU A 180 22.36 -5.36 19.03
N PRO A 181 23.05 -4.87 17.99
CA PRO A 181 22.63 -3.67 17.30
C PRO A 181 21.29 -3.89 16.61
N THR A 182 20.46 -2.85 16.60
CA THR A 182 19.19 -2.84 15.86
C THR A 182 19.45 -3.08 14.37
N VAL A 183 18.73 -4.02 13.78
CA VAL A 183 18.78 -4.32 12.35
C VAL A 183 17.51 -3.83 11.68
N VAL A 184 17.66 -2.94 10.71
CA VAL A 184 16.54 -2.44 9.88
C VAL A 184 16.70 -2.98 8.46
N ILE A 185 15.67 -3.64 7.95
CA ILE A 185 15.64 -4.22 6.60
C ILE A 185 14.46 -3.60 5.86
N PRO A 186 14.68 -2.85 4.77
CA PRO A 186 13.58 -2.41 3.92
C PRO A 186 13.00 -3.61 3.17
N VAL A 187 11.68 -3.72 3.16
CA VAL A 187 10.96 -4.82 2.51
C VAL A 187 9.89 -4.27 1.59
N GLN A 188 9.93 -4.71 0.34
CA GLN A 188 8.95 -4.33 -0.67
C GLN A 188 8.09 -5.53 -1.00
N VAL A 189 6.94 -5.63 -0.33
CA VAL A 189 6.01 -6.76 -0.45
C VAL A 189 4.60 -6.24 -0.65
N SER A 190 3.83 -6.89 -1.52
CA SER A 190 2.38 -6.72 -1.53
C SER A 190 1.75 -7.71 -0.56
N ILE A 191 0.79 -7.23 0.23
CA ILE A 191 0.08 -8.07 1.21
C ILE A 191 -1.31 -8.35 0.69
N TRP A 192 -1.60 -9.61 0.48
CA TRP A 192 -2.91 -10.09 0.08
C TRP A 192 -3.54 -10.76 1.28
N ALA A 193 -4.73 -10.34 1.66
CA ALA A 193 -5.44 -10.91 2.79
C ALA A 193 -6.76 -11.50 2.36
N ALA A 194 -7.20 -12.55 3.04
CA ALA A 194 -8.57 -13.04 2.97
C ALA A 194 -9.18 -13.12 4.37
N SER A 195 -10.48 -12.86 4.50
CA SER A 195 -11.24 -13.17 5.72
C SER A 195 -12.68 -13.55 5.41
N ASN A 196 -13.34 -14.16 6.40
CA ASN A 196 -14.79 -14.29 6.43
C ASN A 196 -15.36 -13.41 7.54
N PRO A 197 -16.16 -12.37 7.22
CA PRO A 197 -16.75 -11.48 8.23
C PRO A 197 -17.84 -12.14 9.09
N ASP A 198 -18.47 -13.23 8.62
CA ASP A 198 -19.57 -13.91 9.35
C ASP A 198 -19.07 -14.87 10.45
N GLU A 199 -17.77 -15.14 10.49
CA GLU A 199 -17.17 -15.99 11.52
C GLU A 199 -16.57 -15.13 12.63
N GLU A 200 -16.57 -15.65 13.86
CA GLU A 200 -15.73 -15.09 14.93
C GLU A 200 -14.26 -15.02 14.45
N PRO A 201 -13.57 -13.87 14.59
CA PRO A 201 -13.90 -12.68 15.41
C PRO A 201 -14.77 -11.58 14.75
N GLY A 202 -15.23 -11.77 13.51
CA GLY A 202 -16.05 -10.81 12.76
C GLY A 202 -15.29 -10.10 11.63
N PRO A 203 -15.82 -8.95 11.15
CA PRO A 203 -15.18 -8.09 10.15
C PRO A 203 -13.86 -7.49 10.65
N LEU A 204 -12.88 -7.31 9.76
CA LEU A 204 -11.54 -6.84 10.15
C LEU A 204 -11.57 -5.38 10.65
N GLU A 205 -12.44 -4.55 10.06
CA GLU A 205 -12.67 -3.16 10.42
C GLU A 205 -13.19 -3.00 11.86
N ASP A 206 -13.97 -3.97 12.36
CA ASP A 206 -14.51 -3.96 13.72
C ASP A 206 -13.47 -4.45 14.73
N ILE A 207 -12.65 -5.44 14.35
CA ILE A 207 -11.63 -6.02 15.23
C ILE A 207 -10.42 -5.10 15.36
N ARG A 208 -9.91 -4.61 14.22
CA ARG A 208 -8.69 -3.81 14.16
C ARG A 208 -8.73 -2.84 12.98
N ARG A 209 -9.55 -1.79 13.10
CA ARG A 209 -9.71 -0.70 12.13
C ARG A 209 -8.40 -0.17 11.54
N GLN A 210 -7.36 -0.03 12.37
CA GLN A 210 -6.05 0.42 11.92
C GLN A 210 -5.43 -0.48 10.86
N LEU A 211 -5.59 -1.80 10.98
CA LEU A 211 -5.06 -2.77 10.01
C LEU A 211 -5.89 -2.78 8.73
N SER A 212 -7.22 -2.70 8.88
CA SER A 212 -8.13 -2.54 7.74
C SER A 212 -7.77 -1.30 6.90
N ASP A 213 -7.56 -0.14 7.55
CA ASP A 213 -7.14 1.11 6.88
C ASP A 213 -5.84 0.96 6.09
N ARG A 214 -4.93 0.06 6.48
CA ARG A 214 -3.68 -0.16 5.75
C ARG A 214 -3.85 -0.90 4.43
N PHE A 215 -4.96 -1.56 4.16
CA PHE A 215 -5.21 -2.12 2.84
C PHE A 215 -5.54 -1.00 1.84
N ASP A 216 -4.91 -1.01 0.67
CA ASP A 216 -5.21 -0.04 -0.39
C ASP A 216 -6.62 -0.30 -0.95
N PHE A 217 -7.01 -1.57 -1.04
CA PHE A 217 -8.30 -1.99 -1.59
C PHE A 217 -8.94 -3.09 -0.73
N SER A 218 -10.25 -3.01 -0.50
CA SER A 218 -11.06 -4.12 0.00
C SER A 218 -12.09 -4.53 -1.05
N VAL A 219 -12.18 -5.83 -1.33
CA VAL A 219 -13.09 -6.42 -2.32
C VAL A 219 -13.95 -7.49 -1.68
N ASN A 220 -15.25 -7.43 -1.95
CA ASN A 220 -16.17 -8.50 -1.57
C ASN A 220 -16.25 -9.54 -2.68
N VAL A 221 -16.10 -10.80 -2.30
CA VAL A 221 -16.18 -11.95 -3.18
C VAL A 221 -17.44 -12.71 -2.83
N GLU A 222 -18.37 -12.71 -3.77
CA GLU A 222 -19.71 -13.25 -3.60
C GLU A 222 -19.84 -14.63 -4.25
N ARG A 223 -20.84 -15.39 -3.81
CA ARG A 223 -21.16 -16.68 -4.43
C ARG A 223 -21.77 -16.44 -5.82
N PRO A 224 -21.53 -17.32 -6.80
CA PRO A 224 -22.25 -17.26 -8.06
C PRO A 224 -23.75 -17.50 -7.81
N LEU A 225 -24.59 -16.61 -8.30
CA LEU A 225 -26.06 -16.72 -8.23
C LEU A 225 -26.64 -17.45 -9.45
N ASP A 226 -25.86 -17.55 -10.52
CA ASP A 226 -26.25 -18.22 -11.77
C ASP A 226 -25.93 -19.73 -11.70
N THR A 227 -26.96 -20.54 -11.96
CA THR A 227 -26.84 -22.01 -12.00
C THR A 227 -25.95 -22.49 -13.15
N GLY A 228 -25.88 -21.75 -14.25
CA GLY A 228 -24.98 -22.04 -15.36
C GLY A 228 -23.52 -21.95 -14.94
N VAL A 229 -23.15 -20.87 -14.23
CA VAL A 229 -21.82 -20.69 -13.66
C VAL A 229 -21.49 -21.78 -12.63
N LEU A 230 -22.43 -22.15 -11.77
CA LEU A 230 -22.23 -23.25 -10.81
C LEU A 230 -21.95 -24.57 -11.52
N LYS A 231 -22.70 -24.87 -12.59
CA LYS A 231 -22.46 -26.06 -13.40
C LYS A 231 -21.07 -26.04 -14.03
N MET A 232 -20.63 -24.92 -14.60
CA MET A 232 -19.26 -24.77 -15.11
C MET A 232 -18.21 -25.04 -14.01
N ILE A 233 -18.44 -24.52 -12.79
CA ILE A 233 -17.52 -24.71 -11.64
C ILE A 233 -17.40 -26.17 -11.22
N LEU A 234 -18.52 -26.90 -11.23
CA LEU A 234 -18.60 -28.31 -10.88
C LEU A 234 -18.03 -29.21 -11.98
N ASP A 235 -18.39 -28.94 -13.23
CA ASP A 235 -17.92 -29.71 -14.39
C ASP A 235 -16.42 -29.48 -14.64
N GLY A 236 -15.85 -28.39 -14.11
CA GLY A 236 -14.46 -28.00 -14.36
C GLY A 236 -14.20 -27.60 -15.82
N ASN A 237 -15.26 -27.49 -16.61
CA ASN A 237 -15.23 -27.15 -18.02
C ASN A 237 -15.33 -25.64 -18.15
N ASN A 238 -14.22 -25.04 -18.55
CA ASN A 238 -14.16 -23.63 -18.93
C ASN A 238 -13.90 -23.61 -20.43
N GLU A 239 -14.86 -23.12 -21.24
CA GLU A 239 -14.62 -22.86 -22.67
C GLU A 239 -13.49 -21.83 -22.86
N HIS A 240 -13.19 -21.05 -21.81
CA HIS A 240 -12.09 -20.09 -21.71
C HIS A 240 -10.98 -20.60 -20.78
N ASN A 241 -10.52 -21.84 -20.94
CA ASN A 241 -9.28 -22.25 -20.29
C ASN A 241 -8.16 -21.31 -20.75
N TYR A 242 -7.55 -20.56 -19.82
CA TYR A 242 -6.25 -19.97 -20.11
C TYR A 242 -5.32 -21.14 -20.41
N ASP A 243 -4.95 -21.36 -21.67
CA ASP A 243 -3.93 -22.34 -21.94
C ASP A 243 -2.58 -21.88 -21.34
N SER A 244 -1.60 -22.77 -21.32
CA SER A 244 -0.25 -22.41 -20.89
C SER A 244 0.33 -21.21 -21.65
N GLY A 245 -0.09 -21.00 -22.91
CA GLY A 245 0.31 -19.86 -23.74
C GLY A 245 -0.27 -18.53 -23.25
N MET A 246 -1.53 -18.48 -22.83
CA MET A 246 -2.17 -17.29 -22.30
C MET A 246 -1.59 -16.87 -20.94
N ILE A 247 -1.21 -17.84 -20.09
CA ILE A 247 -0.53 -17.55 -18.82
C ILE A 247 0.83 -16.90 -19.10
N GLU A 248 1.61 -17.46 -20.02
CA GLU A 248 2.92 -16.92 -20.37
C GLU A 248 2.81 -15.55 -21.05
N ALA A 249 1.83 -15.37 -21.94
CA ALA A 249 1.52 -14.07 -22.55
C ALA A 249 1.14 -13.02 -21.49
N LYS A 250 0.43 -13.43 -20.42
CA LYS A 250 0.08 -12.54 -19.31
C LYS A 250 1.30 -12.15 -18.48
N LYS A 251 2.20 -13.09 -18.18
CA LYS A 251 3.48 -12.80 -17.51
C LYS A 251 4.33 -11.82 -18.32
N GLU A 252 4.41 -12.05 -19.62
CA GLU A 252 5.16 -11.19 -20.53
C GLU A 252 4.52 -9.80 -20.63
N LYS A 253 3.19 -9.72 -20.67
CA LYS A 253 2.47 -8.44 -20.57
C LYS A 253 2.85 -7.68 -19.30
N PHE A 254 2.90 -8.33 -18.12
CA PHE A 254 3.33 -7.65 -16.89
C PHE A 254 4.75 -7.07 -17.00
N ARG A 255 5.69 -7.79 -17.60
CA ARG A 255 7.07 -7.30 -17.80
C ARG A 255 7.13 -6.10 -18.74
N GLN A 256 6.42 -6.17 -19.86
CA GLN A 256 6.35 -5.05 -20.81
C GLN A 256 5.67 -3.83 -20.20
N THR A 257 4.61 -4.05 -19.41
CA THR A 257 3.93 -2.94 -18.73
C THR A 257 4.79 -2.31 -17.63
N GLN A 258 5.64 -3.10 -16.94
CA GLN A 258 6.57 -2.59 -15.91
C GLN A 258 7.48 -1.49 -16.46
N THR A 259 7.96 -1.61 -17.70
CA THR A 259 8.90 -0.63 -18.29
C THR A 259 8.24 0.71 -18.62
N ILE A 260 6.94 0.70 -18.94
CA ILE A 260 6.18 1.90 -19.36
C ILE A 260 5.33 2.51 -18.23
N ILE A 261 5.24 1.88 -17.07
CA ILE A 261 4.37 2.33 -15.95
C ILE A 261 4.69 3.75 -15.46
N ASN A 262 5.91 4.24 -15.69
CA ASN A 262 6.31 5.61 -15.36
C ASN A 262 5.71 6.66 -16.29
N ASP A 263 5.25 6.27 -17.48
CA ASP A 263 4.66 7.17 -18.46
C ASP A 263 3.18 7.48 -18.13
N PHE A 264 2.54 6.60 -17.37
CA PHE A 264 1.16 6.75 -16.93
C PHE A 264 1.09 7.64 -15.69
N SER A 265 0.96 8.94 -15.93
CA SER A 265 0.73 9.94 -14.87
C SER A 265 -0.73 10.34 -14.77
N ILE A 266 -1.13 10.81 -13.59
CA ILE A 266 -2.49 11.28 -13.33
C ILE A 266 -2.57 12.76 -13.69
N SER A 267 -3.56 13.12 -14.50
CA SER A 267 -3.80 14.50 -14.92
C SER A 267 -4.18 15.40 -13.74
N ASP A 268 -3.88 16.70 -13.84
CA ASP A 268 -4.23 17.66 -12.79
C ASP A 268 -5.76 17.82 -12.64
N GLU A 269 -6.53 17.55 -13.69
CA GLU A 269 -7.99 17.48 -13.63
C GLU A 269 -8.48 16.38 -12.67
N ILE A 270 -7.89 15.19 -12.75
CA ILE A 270 -8.21 14.08 -11.86
C ILE A 270 -7.77 14.38 -10.43
N LYS A 271 -6.58 14.98 -10.25
CA LYS A 271 -6.13 15.42 -8.92
C LYS A 271 -7.09 16.42 -8.30
N ALA A 272 -7.64 17.35 -9.09
CA ALA A 272 -8.65 18.29 -8.61
C ALA A 272 -9.94 17.57 -8.17
N ILE A 273 -10.40 16.57 -8.94
CA ILE A 273 -11.57 15.75 -8.56
C ILE A 273 -11.30 14.99 -7.26
N LEU A 274 -10.13 14.38 -7.11
CA LEU A 274 -9.72 13.67 -5.90
C LEU A 274 -9.60 14.60 -4.68
N ALA A 275 -9.11 15.83 -4.88
CA ALA A 275 -9.05 16.84 -3.82
C ALA A 275 -10.46 17.29 -3.40
N SER A 276 -11.38 17.52 -4.35
CA SER A 276 -12.78 17.80 -4.05
C SER A 276 -13.43 16.63 -3.31
N MET A 277 -13.20 15.40 -3.76
CA MET A 277 -13.69 14.18 -3.11
C MET A 277 -13.21 14.08 -1.65
N TYR A 278 -11.95 14.42 -1.37
CA TYR A 278 -11.41 14.42 -0.01
C TYR A 278 -12.12 15.42 0.91
N VAL A 279 -12.32 16.65 0.44
CA VAL A 279 -12.91 17.74 1.23
C VAL A 279 -14.42 17.60 1.36
N ASP A 280 -15.13 17.37 0.25
CA ASP A 280 -16.59 17.38 0.17
C ASP A 280 -17.20 16.21 0.97
N PHE A 281 -16.53 15.05 0.98
CA PHE A 281 -16.98 13.84 1.70
C PHE A 281 -16.27 13.62 3.04
N GLY A 282 -15.40 14.55 3.47
CA GLY A 282 -14.75 14.50 4.78
C GLY A 282 -13.91 13.24 5.00
N LEU A 283 -13.11 12.83 4.01
CA LEU A 283 -12.26 11.64 4.14
C LEU A 283 -11.23 11.84 5.27
N GLU A 284 -11.16 10.88 6.19
CA GLU A 284 -10.27 10.98 7.37
C GLU A 284 -8.78 10.85 7.04
N SER A 285 -8.44 10.22 5.90
CA SER A 285 -7.07 9.80 5.56
C SER A 285 -6.75 10.04 4.09
N LEU A 286 -5.60 10.65 3.82
CA LEU A 286 -5.04 10.81 2.46
C LEU A 286 -4.74 9.46 1.80
N ARG A 287 -4.60 8.39 2.58
CA ARG A 287 -4.35 7.04 2.08
C ARG A 287 -5.42 6.59 1.07
N SER A 288 -6.64 7.10 1.17
CA SER A 288 -7.73 6.79 0.21
C SER A 288 -7.43 7.35 -1.16
N ILE A 289 -6.97 8.59 -1.18
CA ILE A 289 -6.59 9.27 -2.41
C ILE A 289 -5.32 8.63 -2.98
N GLU A 290 -4.31 8.36 -2.15
CA GLU A 290 -3.07 7.70 -2.58
C GLU A 290 -3.32 6.30 -3.16
N ALA A 291 -4.19 5.49 -2.53
CA ALA A 291 -4.56 4.17 -3.03
C ALA A 291 -5.25 4.25 -4.39
N ILE A 292 -6.21 5.17 -4.55
CA ILE A 292 -6.91 5.39 -5.82
C ILE A 292 -5.91 5.84 -6.89
N MET A 293 -5.04 6.80 -6.59
CA MET A 293 -4.02 7.28 -7.51
C MET A 293 -3.06 6.16 -7.94
N LEU A 294 -2.55 5.40 -6.97
CA LEU A 294 -1.66 4.28 -7.22
C LEU A 294 -2.32 3.22 -8.11
N GLY A 295 -3.54 2.81 -7.76
CA GLY A 295 -4.30 1.86 -8.55
C GLY A 295 -4.61 2.38 -9.95
N ALA A 296 -4.91 3.68 -10.10
CA ALA A 296 -5.29 4.28 -11.37
C ALA A 296 -4.11 4.27 -12.33
N ARG A 297 -2.93 4.63 -11.84
CA ARG A 297 -1.68 4.55 -12.59
C ARG A 297 -1.37 3.12 -13.05
N ILE A 298 -1.44 2.15 -12.15
CA ILE A 298 -1.16 0.74 -12.47
C ILE A 298 -2.20 0.18 -13.46
N ARG A 299 -3.49 0.42 -13.19
CA ARG A 299 -4.59 -0.06 -14.04
C ARG A 299 -4.58 0.59 -15.41
N GLY A 300 -4.29 1.89 -15.49
CA GLY A 300 -4.10 2.60 -16.76
C GLY A 300 -2.98 1.96 -17.60
N ALA A 301 -1.85 1.63 -16.97
CA ALA A 301 -0.75 0.93 -17.62
C ALA A 301 -1.17 -0.48 -18.12
N LEU A 302 -1.93 -1.25 -17.32
CA LEU A 302 -2.46 -2.56 -17.73
C LEU A 302 -3.42 -2.49 -18.93
N LEU A 303 -4.19 -1.41 -19.02
CA LEU A 303 -5.16 -1.17 -20.08
C LEU A 303 -4.54 -0.43 -21.28
N GLY A 304 -3.30 0.08 -21.16
CA GLY A 304 -2.64 0.86 -22.21
C GLY A 304 -3.27 2.23 -22.45
N LYS A 305 -4.00 2.78 -21.46
CA LYS A 305 -4.70 4.07 -21.56
C LYS A 305 -4.39 4.94 -20.35
N SER A 306 -4.22 6.25 -20.58
CA SER A 306 -4.02 7.21 -19.50
C SER A 306 -5.20 7.14 -18.54
N PRO A 307 -4.97 7.14 -17.21
CA PRO A 307 -6.05 6.99 -16.25
C PRO A 307 -7.09 8.10 -16.42
N ASP A 308 -8.35 7.73 -16.54
CA ASP A 308 -9.48 8.65 -16.66
C ASP A 308 -10.38 8.60 -15.41
N ILE A 309 -11.52 9.29 -15.47
CA ILE A 309 -12.50 9.28 -14.37
C ILE A 309 -13.17 7.92 -14.17
N GLU A 310 -13.24 7.06 -15.19
CA GLU A 310 -13.77 5.71 -15.06
C GLU A 310 -12.88 4.83 -14.19
N GLU A 311 -11.55 4.96 -14.33
CA GLU A 311 -10.60 4.31 -13.43
C GLU A 311 -10.78 4.78 -11.98
N ILE A 312 -11.03 6.07 -11.76
CA ILE A 312 -11.28 6.63 -10.42
C ILE A 312 -12.59 6.08 -9.84
N ILE A 313 -13.67 6.05 -10.63
CA ILE A 313 -14.96 5.45 -10.23
C ILE A 313 -14.75 3.98 -9.86
N PHE A 314 -14.05 3.22 -10.70
CA PHE A 314 -13.79 1.81 -10.46
C PHE A 314 -13.04 1.60 -9.14
N LEU A 315 -11.92 2.30 -8.93
CA LEU A 315 -11.05 2.09 -7.78
C LEU A 315 -11.61 2.64 -6.48
N SER A 316 -12.36 3.75 -6.53
CA SER A 316 -13.01 4.34 -5.35
C SER A 316 -13.92 3.35 -4.62
N ARG A 317 -14.62 2.47 -5.38
CA ARG A 317 -15.48 1.42 -4.81
C ARG A 317 -14.72 0.47 -3.89
N PHE A 318 -13.45 0.17 -4.21
CA PHE A 318 -12.64 -0.77 -3.43
C PHE A 318 -11.77 -0.06 -2.38
N ALA A 319 -11.28 1.13 -2.69
CA ALA A 319 -10.42 1.91 -1.79
C ALA A 319 -11.18 2.43 -0.57
N LEU A 320 -12.46 2.78 -0.74
CA LEU A 320 -13.26 3.39 0.32
C LEU A 320 -14.18 2.43 1.07
N ARG A 321 -14.37 1.20 0.55
CA ARG A 321 -15.31 0.21 1.11
C ARG A 321 -15.16 0.01 2.61
N HIS A 322 -13.92 -0.06 3.08
CA HIS A 322 -13.56 -0.35 4.48
C HIS A 322 -13.26 0.93 5.29
N ARG A 323 -13.51 2.11 4.70
CA ARG A 323 -13.19 3.44 5.28
C ARG A 323 -14.40 4.34 5.41
N MET A 324 -15.47 4.02 4.68
CA MET A 324 -16.71 4.78 4.65
C MET A 324 -17.89 3.82 4.81
N ASP A 325 -18.96 4.32 5.40
CA ASP A 325 -20.24 3.64 5.42
C ASP A 325 -20.86 3.55 4.02
N ALA A 326 -21.71 2.55 3.82
CA ALA A 326 -22.32 2.28 2.52
C ALA A 326 -23.16 3.45 1.98
N LYS A 327 -23.76 4.27 2.86
CA LYS A 327 -24.58 5.42 2.43
C LYS A 327 -23.69 6.51 1.84
N ASN A 328 -22.67 6.97 2.56
CA ASN A 328 -21.75 7.99 2.07
C ASN A 328 -20.98 7.51 0.84
N LEU A 329 -20.60 6.23 0.78
CA LEU A 329 -19.98 5.65 -0.41
C LEU A 329 -20.89 5.75 -1.64
N ASN A 330 -22.18 5.42 -1.50
CA ASN A 330 -23.14 5.53 -2.60
C ASN A 330 -23.37 6.97 -3.07
N GLU A 331 -23.39 7.93 -2.15
CA GLU A 331 -23.47 9.37 -2.48
C GLU A 331 -22.23 9.83 -3.26
N LEU A 332 -21.05 9.38 -2.83
CA LEU A 332 -19.78 9.65 -3.51
C LEU A 332 -19.74 9.05 -4.91
N MET A 333 -20.20 7.81 -5.08
CA MET A 333 -20.27 7.17 -6.38
C MET A 333 -21.17 7.94 -7.35
N LYS A 334 -22.33 8.42 -6.87
CA LYS A 334 -23.23 9.28 -7.67
C LYS A 334 -22.56 10.60 -8.06
N TYR A 335 -21.81 11.22 -7.15
CA TYR A 335 -21.05 12.44 -7.45
C TYR A 335 -20.02 12.21 -8.56
N LEU A 336 -19.24 11.13 -8.49
CA LEU A 336 -18.25 10.81 -9.51
C LEU A 336 -18.90 10.50 -10.87
N GLU A 337 -20.02 9.79 -10.88
CA GLU A 337 -20.79 9.55 -12.12
C GLU A 337 -21.32 10.84 -12.74
N GLN A 338 -21.80 11.79 -11.93
CA GLN A 338 -22.22 13.11 -12.42
C GLN A 338 -21.04 13.88 -13.03
N LYS A 339 -19.86 13.83 -12.40
CA LYS A 339 -18.63 14.43 -12.94
C LYS A 339 -18.22 13.80 -14.27
N ARG A 340 -18.38 12.48 -14.42
CA ARG A 340 -18.12 11.78 -15.68
C ARG A 340 -19.04 12.29 -16.79
N CYS A 341 -20.34 12.33 -16.54
CA CYS A 341 -21.32 12.84 -17.51
C CYS A 341 -21.04 14.31 -17.91
N GLN A 342 -20.50 15.12 -17.00
CA GLN A 342 -20.09 16.51 -17.30
C GLN A 342 -18.82 16.58 -18.16
N ALA A 343 -17.88 15.66 -17.97
CA ALA A 343 -16.67 15.56 -18.79
C ALA A 343 -16.99 15.07 -20.22
N GLU A 344 -17.90 14.09 -20.36
CA GLU A 344 -18.39 13.60 -21.66
C GLU A 344 -19.05 14.74 -22.47
N LYS A 345 -19.92 15.54 -21.84
CA LYS A 345 -20.56 16.71 -22.51
C LYS A 345 -19.59 17.81 -22.93
N LYS A 346 -18.40 17.90 -22.33
CA LYS A 346 -17.35 18.85 -22.73
C LYS A 346 -16.49 18.33 -23.88
N SER A 347 -16.50 17.02 -24.13
CA SER A 347 -15.69 16.37 -25.17
C SER A 347 -16.47 16.10 -26.47
N GLU A 348 -17.79 16.24 -26.48
CA GLU A 348 -18.56 16.32 -27.72
C GLU A 348 -18.20 17.62 -28.47
N PRO A 349 -17.73 17.55 -29.73
CA PRO A 349 -17.51 18.75 -30.51
C PRO A 349 -18.87 19.41 -30.75
N VAL A 350 -19.00 20.67 -30.33
CA VAL A 350 -20.02 21.57 -30.82
C VAL A 350 -19.83 21.64 -32.34
N VAL A 351 -20.58 20.82 -33.08
CA VAL A 351 -20.81 21.04 -34.50
C VAL A 351 -21.48 22.39 -34.59
N LYS A 352 -20.68 23.44 -34.82
CA LYS A 352 -21.19 24.74 -35.22
C LYS A 352 -21.96 24.52 -36.51
N ILE A 353 -23.28 24.45 -36.40
CA ILE A 353 -24.16 24.73 -37.53
C ILE A 353 -23.83 26.17 -37.92
N LEU A 354 -23.01 26.31 -38.96
CA LEU A 354 -22.73 27.58 -39.59
C LEU A 354 -23.98 27.92 -40.40
N ASP A 355 -24.76 28.88 -39.91
CA ASP A 355 -25.79 29.55 -40.71
C ASP A 355 -25.14 30.15 -41.97
N PRO A 356 -25.68 29.90 -43.17
CA PRO A 356 -25.08 30.36 -44.43
C PRO A 356 -25.48 31.80 -44.76
N GLU A 357 -25.39 32.76 -43.82
CA GLU A 357 -25.83 34.14 -44.09
C GLU A 357 -24.99 35.22 -43.38
N SER A 358 -23.67 35.14 -43.49
CA SER A 358 -22.80 36.29 -43.13
C SER A 358 -21.48 36.32 -43.91
N LYS A 359 -21.52 35.95 -45.20
CA LYS A 359 -20.47 36.31 -46.18
C LYS A 359 -20.88 37.59 -46.90
N LYS A 360 -20.69 38.73 -46.23
CA LYS A 360 -20.44 40.03 -46.86
C LYS A 360 -19.90 40.94 -45.76
N THR A 361 -18.89 41.73 -46.11
CA THR A 361 -18.19 42.71 -45.24
C THR A 361 -16.94 42.22 -44.49
N ILE A 362 -16.08 41.39 -45.09
CA ILE A 362 -14.63 41.46 -44.82
C ILE A 362 -13.87 41.28 -46.14
N LEU A 363 -13.92 42.30 -46.98
CA LEU A 363 -13.02 42.43 -48.13
C LEU A 363 -12.97 43.91 -48.50
N GLN A 364 -12.30 44.69 -47.66
CA GLN A 364 -11.68 45.97 -48.00
C GLN A 364 -11.05 46.55 -46.72
N LYS A 365 -9.72 46.47 -46.67
CA LYS A 365 -8.73 47.31 -45.96
C LYS A 365 -7.55 46.47 -45.49
N THR A 366 -6.87 45.85 -46.44
CA THR A 366 -5.43 45.62 -46.35
C THR A 366 -4.79 46.58 -47.35
N ASN A 367 -4.14 47.62 -46.82
CA ASN A 367 -3.05 48.41 -47.41
C ASN A 367 -3.02 49.80 -46.76
N ASN A 368 -2.11 50.01 -45.80
CA ASN A 368 -1.03 51.00 -45.91
C ASN A 368 -0.24 51.15 -44.60
N GLU A 369 1.09 51.14 -44.78
CA GLU A 369 2.14 51.90 -44.07
C GLU A 369 2.42 51.60 -42.58
N LYS A 370 3.57 51.01 -42.22
CA LYS A 370 4.96 51.53 -42.11
C LYS A 370 5.22 52.56 -40.97
N THR A 371 6.10 52.12 -40.06
CA THR A 371 7.15 52.86 -39.31
C THR A 371 6.78 53.92 -38.28
N GLY A 372 7.37 53.82 -37.07
CA GLY A 372 7.61 54.97 -36.20
C GLY A 372 7.48 54.68 -34.70
N ALA A 373 8.60 54.71 -33.99
CA ALA A 373 8.69 54.66 -32.54
C ALA A 373 8.23 55.99 -31.89
N ASN A 374 7.51 55.93 -30.76
CA ASN A 374 7.84 56.58 -29.47
C ASN A 374 6.63 56.80 -28.54
N ALA A 375 6.97 56.79 -27.24
CA ALA A 375 6.23 57.27 -26.06
C ALA A 375 5.09 56.37 -25.56
N ARG A 376 5.31 55.59 -24.49
CA ARG A 376 5.25 55.99 -23.07
C ARG A 376 3.87 56.49 -22.64
N LYS A 377 3.34 55.76 -21.65
CA LYS A 377 2.16 55.98 -20.80
C LYS A 377 0.82 55.65 -21.46
N LEU A 378 0.25 54.51 -21.09
CA LEU A 378 -0.86 54.48 -20.13
C LEU A 378 -1.14 53.04 -19.65
N GLN A 379 -1.19 52.91 -18.32
CA GLN A 379 -1.89 51.89 -17.53
C GLN A 379 -1.23 50.51 -17.36
N ASP A 380 -0.22 50.53 -16.48
CA ASP A 380 -0.09 49.55 -15.40
C ASP A 380 -1.44 49.35 -14.69
N ARG A 381 -2.11 48.24 -14.99
CA ARG A 381 -3.01 47.52 -14.09
C ARG A 381 -2.99 46.08 -14.55
N PHE A 382 -2.10 45.26 -14.02
CA PHE A 382 -2.30 43.82 -13.79
C PHE A 382 -1.03 43.25 -13.12
N PHE A 383 -0.97 43.33 -11.79
CA PHE A 383 -0.12 42.48 -10.98
C PHE A 383 -0.92 41.94 -9.79
N ASN A 384 -0.69 40.65 -9.51
CA ASN A 384 -0.86 39.92 -8.26
C ASN A 384 -2.27 39.64 -7.67
N PRO A 385 -2.74 38.38 -7.78
CA PRO A 385 -3.71 37.80 -6.84
C PRO A 385 -3.07 36.84 -5.81
N VAL A 386 -1.79 37.00 -5.43
CA VAL A 386 -1.11 36.15 -4.44
C VAL A 386 -0.88 36.84 -3.08
N GLU A 387 -1.12 38.15 -2.97
CA GLU A 387 -0.94 38.90 -1.71
C GLU A 387 -2.23 39.12 -0.89
N LYS A 388 -3.34 38.45 -1.23
CA LYS A 388 -4.62 38.58 -0.48
C LYS A 388 -5.08 37.32 0.25
N MET A 389 -4.25 36.27 0.30
CA MET A 389 -4.52 35.06 1.10
C MET A 389 -3.64 34.95 2.36
N MET A 390 -2.75 35.92 2.60
CA MET A 390 -1.83 35.97 3.75
C MET A 390 -2.16 37.12 4.74
N SER A 391 -3.43 37.52 4.85
CA SER A 391 -3.88 38.49 5.87
C SER A 391 -5.07 38.02 6.70
N TYR A 392 -5.41 36.73 6.68
CA TYR A 392 -6.49 36.15 7.50
C TYR A 392 -6.02 35.12 8.54
N LEU A 393 -4.71 34.91 8.68
CA LEU A 393 -4.12 33.92 9.61
C LEU A 393 -3.11 34.48 10.62
N THR A 394 -3.06 35.81 10.81
CA THR A 394 -2.15 36.45 11.78
C THR A 394 -2.85 37.25 12.88
N ASN A 395 -4.15 37.06 13.11
CA ASN A 395 -4.86 37.69 14.23
C ASN A 395 -5.73 36.68 14.99
N LYS A 396 -5.07 35.80 15.75
CA LYS A 396 -5.55 35.26 17.04
C LYS A 396 -4.35 34.60 17.72
N PHE A 397 -4.22 34.85 19.02
CA PHE A 397 -3.12 34.51 19.93
C PHE A 397 -2.01 35.56 20.10
N SER A 398 -2.35 36.61 20.86
CA SER A 398 -1.41 37.24 21.79
C SER A 398 -1.60 36.62 23.19
N PRO A 399 -0.54 36.37 23.98
CA PRO A 399 -0.68 35.95 25.36
C PRO A 399 -0.70 37.15 26.31
N SER A 400 -1.69 37.17 27.21
CA SER A 400 -1.76 38.09 28.35
C SER A 400 -0.85 37.63 29.49
N ALA A 401 -0.06 38.56 30.02
CA ALA A 401 0.67 38.41 31.26
C ALA A 401 -0.26 38.59 32.48
N GLY A 402 -0.17 37.70 33.46
CA GLY A 402 -0.87 37.79 34.75
C GLY A 402 -0.92 36.43 35.43
N GLY A 403 -0.12 36.24 36.48
CA GLY A 403 0.25 34.93 37.02
C GLY A 403 -0.76 34.22 37.91
N LYS A 404 -0.54 32.92 38.10
CA LYS A 404 -0.32 32.24 39.39
C LYS A 404 0.14 30.80 39.11
N SER A 405 1.04 30.34 39.98
CA SER A 405 1.90 29.17 39.86
C SER A 405 1.20 27.82 40.05
N SER A 406 1.45 26.89 39.14
CA SER A 406 1.56 25.45 39.44
C SER A 406 2.44 24.79 38.35
N ARG A 407 3.65 24.38 38.73
CA ARG A 407 4.60 23.67 37.83
C ARG A 407 4.11 22.24 37.60
N PRO A 408 4.07 21.72 36.36
CA PRO A 408 4.24 20.31 36.12
C PRO A 408 5.75 19.98 36.15
N LEU A 409 6.15 18.97 36.90
CA LEU A 409 7.51 18.47 36.96
C LEU A 409 7.90 17.85 35.60
N SER A 410 8.66 18.57 34.80
CA SER A 410 9.44 18.00 33.70
C SER A 410 10.66 17.30 34.31
N PHE A 411 10.65 15.97 34.34
CA PHE A 411 11.83 15.19 34.68
C PHE A 411 12.71 15.04 33.44
N ASP A 412 13.86 15.71 33.45
CA ASP A 412 14.92 15.53 32.47
C ASP A 412 15.76 14.30 32.89
N PRO A 413 15.77 13.19 32.13
CA PRO A 413 16.38 11.92 32.55
C PRO A 413 17.90 11.99 32.70
N LYS A 414 18.54 13.10 32.28
CA LYS A 414 20.00 13.31 32.44
C LYS A 414 20.40 13.94 33.78
N ASN A 415 19.46 14.37 34.61
CA ASN A 415 19.72 15.11 35.86
C ASN A 415 19.14 14.43 37.12
N ILE A 416 18.96 13.10 37.07
CA ILE A 416 18.60 12.33 38.25
C ILE A 416 19.89 11.94 38.96
N ASP A 417 20.13 12.54 40.13
CA ASP A 417 21.23 12.16 41.01
C ASP A 417 20.86 10.84 41.70
N ILE A 418 21.17 9.72 41.03
CA ILE A 418 20.97 8.38 41.55
C ILE A 418 22.03 8.12 42.63
N LYS A 419 21.71 8.46 43.88
CA LYS A 419 22.52 8.00 45.02
C LYS A 419 22.34 6.50 45.20
N ALA A 420 23.26 5.73 44.65
CA ALA A 420 23.38 4.31 44.98
C ALA A 420 23.58 4.17 46.50
N PRO A 421 22.88 3.22 47.15
CA PRO A 421 23.10 2.96 48.57
C PRO A 421 24.58 2.62 48.80
N SER A 422 25.17 3.14 49.87
CA SER A 422 26.62 3.11 50.14
C SER A 422 27.21 1.71 50.43
N GLY A 423 26.45 0.64 50.21
CA GLY A 423 26.85 -0.74 50.44
C GLY A 423 27.27 -1.46 49.16
N LYS A 424 28.30 -2.33 49.24
CA LYS A 424 28.63 -3.28 48.18
C LYS A 424 27.44 -4.22 47.93
N ALA A 425 27.13 -4.49 46.66
CA ALA A 425 26.10 -5.45 46.30
C ALA A 425 26.44 -6.84 46.86
N LEU A 426 25.52 -7.41 47.65
CA LEU A 426 25.64 -8.76 48.20
C LEU A 426 25.21 -9.79 47.15
N SER A 427 25.88 -10.94 47.13
CA SER A 427 25.48 -12.05 46.26
C SER A 427 24.13 -12.62 46.71
N ILE A 428 23.32 -13.12 45.77
CA ILE A 428 21.99 -13.71 46.09
C ILE A 428 22.07 -14.85 47.11
N LYS A 429 23.23 -15.52 47.21
CA LYS A 429 23.51 -16.57 48.20
C LYS A 429 23.66 -16.04 49.64
N GLN A 430 23.84 -14.73 49.80
CA GLN A 430 24.06 -14.05 51.07
C GLN A 430 22.81 -13.30 51.56
N LEU A 431 21.72 -13.33 50.80
CA LEU A 431 20.44 -12.72 51.18
C LEU A 431 19.57 -13.75 51.89
N GLU A 432 18.92 -13.35 52.98
CA GLU A 432 17.94 -14.21 53.63
C GLU A 432 16.65 -14.25 52.81
N LEU A 433 15.96 -15.40 52.80
CA LEU A 433 14.77 -15.66 51.98
C LEU A 433 13.66 -14.60 52.15
N LYS A 434 13.57 -13.99 53.34
CA LYS A 434 12.64 -12.91 53.67
C LYS A 434 12.91 -11.58 52.95
N ASP A 435 14.12 -11.37 52.45
CA ASP A 435 14.54 -10.10 51.83
C ASP A 435 14.18 -10.01 50.34
N TYR A 436 13.79 -11.13 49.72
CA TYR A 436 13.39 -11.19 48.30
C TYR A 436 12.17 -12.06 48.01
N VAL A 437 11.57 -12.67 49.04
CA VAL A 437 10.27 -13.36 48.93
C VAL A 437 9.27 -12.72 49.87
N LYS A 438 8.33 -11.96 49.29
CA LYS A 438 7.16 -11.43 50.02
C LYS A 438 6.04 -12.45 50.01
N LYS A 439 5.37 -12.62 51.14
CA LYS A 439 4.17 -13.48 51.22
C LYS A 439 2.97 -12.76 50.60
N GLU A 440 2.00 -13.50 50.09
CA GLU A 440 0.78 -12.97 49.45
C GLU A 440 0.03 -11.94 50.31
N GLU A 441 0.09 -12.07 51.64
CA GLU A 441 -0.54 -11.16 52.59
C GLU A 441 0.13 -9.77 52.63
N GLU A 442 1.43 -9.67 52.34
CA GLU A 442 2.18 -8.40 52.32
C GLU A 442 2.05 -7.64 51.00
N LEU A 443 1.66 -8.33 49.92
CA LEU A 443 1.42 -7.73 48.60
C LEU A 443 0.02 -7.11 48.48
N ARG A 444 -0.87 -7.34 49.46
CA ARG A 444 -2.26 -6.85 49.48
C ARG A 444 -2.48 -5.59 50.33
N ARG A 445 -1.43 -5.00 50.90
CA ARG A 445 -1.51 -3.74 51.68
C ARG A 445 -1.14 -2.52 50.86
#